data_AF-E9SC56-F1
#
_entry.id   AF-E9SC56-F1
#
_cell.length_a   1.000
_cell.length_b   1.000
_cell.length_c   1.000
_cell.angle_alpha   90.00
_cell.angle_beta   90.00
_cell.angle_gamma   90.00
#
_symmetry.space_group_name_H-M   'P 1'
#
loop_
_entity.id
_entity.type
_entity.pdbx_description
1 polymer ?
#
loop_
_entity_poly.entity_id
_entity_poly.type
_entity_poly.pdbx_seq_one_letter_code
_entity_poly.pdbx_strand_id
1 'polypeptide(L)'
;MSSALAYVRWLTESHRSVIGIDKAEHLDKLFNTIEESDKTANAIYDLMGTECSSDDSPFENAVISVLSCVVCKMYVEESQKYLPEDIENIQIDKIDSFFGYLTEFPSAEECLDHFCREVCL
;
A
#
# COMPACT_ATOMS: atom_id res chain seq x y z
N MET A 1 10.50 -8.46 -2.51
CA MET A 1 9.41 -7.47 -2.55
C MET A 1 8.14 -8.25 -2.82
N SER A 2 7.07 -8.04 -2.06
CA SER A 2 5.81 -8.77 -2.29
C SER A 2 5.28 -8.47 -3.68
N SER A 3 4.62 -9.45 -4.32
CA SER A 3 3.95 -9.26 -5.61
C SER A 3 2.97 -8.09 -5.57
N ALA A 4 2.32 -7.87 -4.43
CA ALA A 4 1.42 -6.75 -4.18
C ALA A 4 2.11 -5.37 -4.26
N LEU A 5 3.27 -5.18 -3.63
CA LEU A 5 4.00 -3.90 -3.73
C LEU A 5 4.54 -3.64 -5.13
N ALA A 6 5.01 -4.69 -5.81
CA ALA A 6 5.45 -4.58 -7.19
C ALA A 6 4.30 -4.19 -8.12
N TYR A 7 3.10 -4.74 -7.89
CA TYR A 7 1.89 -4.38 -8.64
C TYR A 7 1.50 -2.92 -8.42
N VAL A 8 1.48 -2.46 -7.17
CA VAL A 8 1.15 -1.05 -6.85
C VAL A 8 2.18 -0.10 -7.47
N ARG A 9 3.47 -0.41 -7.39
CA ARG A 9 4.53 0.39 -8.03
C ARG A 9 4.32 0.49 -9.54
N TRP A 10 4.03 -0.63 -10.19
CA TRP A 10 3.74 -0.66 -11.63
C TRP A 10 2.54 0.21 -12.00
N LEU A 11 1.46 0.19 -11.20
CA LEU A 11 0.29 1.06 -11.41
C LEU A 11 0.66 2.55 -11.29
N THR A 12 1.41 2.93 -10.24
CA THR A 12 1.87 4.31 -10.05
C THR A 12 2.70 4.81 -11.23
N GLU A 13 3.63 3.97 -11.73
CA GLU A 13 4.47 4.31 -12.88
C GLU A 13 3.65 4.41 -14.17
N SER A 14 2.73 3.47 -14.40
CA SER A 14 1.90 3.40 -15.62
C SER A 14 0.86 4.51 -15.70
N HIS A 15 0.39 5.00 -14.55
CA HIS A 15 -0.69 5.98 -14.46
C HIS A 15 -0.30 7.27 -13.74
N ARG A 16 0.99 7.60 -13.72
CA ARG A 16 1.56 8.81 -13.10
C ARG A 16 0.80 10.09 -13.43
N SER A 17 0.35 10.21 -14.68
CA SER A 17 -0.39 11.40 -15.16
C SER A 17 -1.81 11.53 -14.58
N VAL A 18 -2.43 10.42 -14.17
CA VAL A 18 -3.79 10.37 -13.61
C VAL A 18 -3.78 10.76 -12.14
N ILE A 19 -2.88 10.14 -11.37
CA ILE A 19 -2.76 10.38 -9.91
C ILE A 19 -2.22 11.78 -9.58
N GLY A 20 -1.47 12.40 -10.50
CA GLY A 20 -0.84 13.70 -10.33
C GLY A 20 0.61 13.59 -9.83
N ILE A 21 1.44 14.55 -10.24
CA ILE A 21 2.90 14.51 -10.06
C ILE A 21 3.28 14.39 -8.59
N ASP A 22 2.72 15.25 -7.72
CA ASP A 22 3.08 15.28 -6.29
C ASP A 22 2.81 13.94 -5.59
N LYS A 23 1.64 13.33 -5.85
CA LYS A 23 1.26 12.04 -5.28
C LYS A 23 2.09 10.89 -5.83
N ALA A 24 2.39 10.92 -7.13
CA ALA A 24 3.26 9.91 -7.73
C ALA A 24 4.70 10.00 -7.18
N GLU A 25 5.24 11.21 -7.02
CA GLU A 25 6.55 11.42 -6.42
C GLU A 25 6.59 10.97 -4.96
N HIS A 26 5.52 11.21 -4.20
CA HIS A 26 5.37 10.68 -2.85
C HIS A 26 5.40 9.15 -2.81
N LEU A 27 4.61 8.49 -3.66
CA LEU A 27 4.61 7.03 -3.77
C LEU A 27 5.96 6.47 -4.23
N ASP A 28 6.62 7.11 -5.19
CA ASP A 28 7.95 6.71 -5.64
C ASP A 28 8.96 6.77 -4.49
N LYS A 29 8.96 7.88 -3.73
CA LYS A 29 9.84 8.04 -2.57
C LYS A 29 9.57 6.93 -1.55
N LEU A 30 8.30 6.69 -1.23
CA LEU A 30 7.87 5.65 -0.29
C LEU A 30 8.33 4.26 -0.73
N PHE A 31 8.12 3.87 -1.99
CA PHE A 31 8.54 2.56 -2.50
C PHE A 31 10.05 2.42 -2.56
N ASN A 32 10.78 3.47 -2.91
CA ASN A 32 12.25 3.45 -2.88
C ASN A 32 12.75 3.27 -1.43
N THR A 33 12.16 3.95 -0.44
CA THR A 33 12.53 3.76 0.97
C THR A 33 12.20 2.35 1.46
N ILE A 34 11.07 1.76 1.06
CA ILE A 34 10.74 0.36 1.36
C ILE A 34 11.79 -0.58 0.73
N GLU A 35 12.23 -0.31 -0.50
CA GLU A 35 13.24 -1.13 -1.17
C GLU A 35 14.63 -1.05 -0.54
N GLU A 36 14.98 0.12 0.01
CA GLU A 36 16.22 0.37 0.74
C GLU A 36 16.20 -0.18 2.18
N SER A 37 15.00 -0.37 2.75
CA SER A 37 14.83 -1.00 4.07
C SER A 37 15.13 -2.51 4.02
N ASP A 38 15.28 -3.14 5.18
CA ASP A 38 15.46 -4.60 5.31
C ASP A 38 14.26 -5.44 4.82
N LYS A 39 13.21 -4.81 4.26
CA LYS A 39 12.01 -5.45 3.68
C LYS A 39 11.32 -6.39 4.66
N THR A 40 11.42 -6.13 5.95
CA THR A 40 10.70 -6.85 7.01
C THR A 40 9.34 -6.21 7.23
N ALA A 41 8.37 -6.99 7.71
CA ALA A 41 7.05 -6.46 8.04
C ALA A 41 7.11 -5.30 9.06
N ASN A 42 7.98 -5.41 10.08
CA ASN A 42 8.19 -4.35 11.07
C ASN A 42 8.79 -3.07 10.47
N ALA A 43 9.78 -3.18 9.58
CA ALA A 43 10.39 -2.00 8.97
C ALA A 43 9.38 -1.22 8.12
N ILE A 44 8.50 -1.93 7.40
CA ILE A 44 7.44 -1.30 6.62
C ILE A 44 6.37 -0.69 7.54
N TYR A 45 5.99 -1.38 8.62
CA TYR A 45 5.07 -0.85 9.62
C TYR A 45 5.57 0.44 10.26
N ASP A 46 6.83 0.44 10.72
CA ASP A 46 7.46 1.63 11.31
C ASP A 46 7.51 2.79 10.30
N LEU A 47 7.82 2.48 9.03
CA LEU A 47 7.87 3.47 7.95
C LEU A 47 6.51 4.14 7.72
N MET A 48 5.42 3.38 7.76
CA MET A 48 4.06 3.94 7.64
C MET A 48 3.78 4.94 8.76
N GLY A 49 4.20 4.62 9.98
CA GLY A 49 4.07 5.50 11.14
C GLY A 49 4.91 6.78 11.04
N THR A 50 5.97 6.82 10.24
CA THR A 50 6.83 8.00 10.08
C THR A 50 6.54 8.83 8.83
N GLU A 51 6.30 8.19 7.69
CA GLU A 51 6.16 8.89 6.39
C GLU A 51 4.71 9.27 6.07
N CYS A 52 3.72 8.54 6.60
CA CYS A 52 2.29 8.77 6.31
C CYS A 52 1.51 9.41 7.48
N SER A 53 2.14 9.65 8.63
CA SER A 53 1.46 10.15 9.85
C SER A 53 1.29 11.67 9.94
N SER A 54 1.84 12.42 8.97
CA SER A 54 1.92 13.88 9.06
C SER A 54 0.78 14.62 8.38
N ASP A 55 0.03 13.95 7.49
CA ASP A 55 -1.07 14.55 6.73
C ASP A 55 -2.26 13.61 6.74
N ASP A 56 -3.34 14.00 7.42
CA ASP A 56 -4.59 13.22 7.57
C ASP A 56 -5.41 13.18 6.26
N SER A 57 -4.73 13.26 5.12
CA SER A 57 -5.37 13.36 3.82
C SER A 57 -6.07 12.04 3.46
N PRO A 58 -7.16 12.08 2.68
CA PRO A 58 -7.81 10.86 2.20
C PRO A 58 -6.88 9.95 1.39
N PHE A 59 -5.87 10.54 0.73
CA PHE A 59 -4.88 9.80 -0.04
C PHE A 59 -3.90 9.06 0.86
N GLU A 60 -3.31 9.72 1.87
CA GLU A 60 -2.41 9.06 2.82
C GLU A 60 -3.13 7.93 3.58
N ASN A 61 -4.37 8.15 4.00
CA ASN A 61 -5.19 7.12 4.63
C ASN A 61 -5.41 5.90 3.72
N ALA A 62 -5.54 6.11 2.41
CA ALA A 62 -5.67 5.05 1.42
C ALA A 62 -4.34 4.29 1.23
N VAL A 63 -3.21 5.01 1.19
CA VAL A 63 -1.84 4.44 1.14
C VAL A 63 -1.56 3.60 2.38
N ILE A 64 -1.83 4.13 3.58
CA ILE A 64 -1.68 3.40 4.85
C ILE A 64 -2.48 2.10 4.81
N SER A 65 -3.73 2.13 4.32
CA SER A 65 -4.58 0.94 4.27
C SER A 65 -4.02 -0.15 3.35
N VAL A 66 -3.49 0.22 2.19
CA VAL A 66 -2.81 -0.72 1.26
C VAL A 66 -1.56 -1.32 1.91
N LEU A 67 -0.74 -0.49 2.55
CA LEU A 67 0.49 -0.96 3.20
C LEU A 67 0.18 -1.84 4.43
N SER A 68 -0.86 -1.52 5.21
CA SER A 68 -1.34 -2.38 6.31
C SER A 68 -1.69 -3.78 5.81
N CYS A 69 -2.30 -3.91 4.63
CA CYS A 69 -2.60 -5.23 4.05
C CYS A 69 -1.33 -6.00 3.71
N VAL A 70 -0.36 -5.32 3.09
CA VAL A 70 0.94 -5.92 2.75
C VAL A 70 1.66 -6.37 4.02
N VAL A 71 1.71 -5.51 5.05
CA VAL A 71 2.33 -5.82 6.34
C VAL A 71 1.62 -6.97 7.03
N CYS A 72 0.29 -7.00 7.03
CA CYS A 72 -0.50 -8.11 7.56
C CYS A 72 -0.10 -9.44 6.91
N LYS A 73 -0.06 -9.48 5.57
CA LYS A 73 0.37 -10.66 4.83
C LYS A 73 1.79 -11.07 5.19
N MET A 74 2.72 -10.12 5.25
CA MET A 74 4.11 -10.39 5.58
C MET A 74 4.26 -10.90 7.02
N TYR A 75 3.51 -10.38 7.99
CA TYR A 75 3.51 -10.92 9.35
C TYR A 75 3.02 -12.36 9.41
N VAL A 76 2.01 -12.72 8.62
CA VAL A 76 1.55 -14.12 8.49
C VAL A 76 2.65 -14.99 7.89
N GLU A 77 3.31 -14.54 6.81
CA GLU A 77 4.43 -15.24 6.17
C GLU A 77 5.65 -15.40 7.11
N GLU A 78 5.92 -14.38 7.93
CA GLU A 78 6.97 -14.36 8.97
C GLU A 78 6.58 -15.16 10.23
N SER A 79 5.39 -15.79 10.27
CA SER A 79 4.87 -16.56 11.41
C SER A 79 4.80 -15.76 12.72
N GLN A 80 4.48 -14.47 12.61
CA GLN A 80 4.35 -13.60 13.77
C GLN A 80 3.14 -14.01 14.63
N LYS A 81 3.34 -14.04 15.96
CA LYS A 81 2.31 -14.51 16.89
C LYS A 81 1.17 -13.51 17.14
N TYR A 82 1.43 -12.23 16.93
CA TYR A 82 0.52 -11.14 17.25
C TYR A 82 0.56 -10.08 16.15
N LEU A 83 -0.62 -9.65 15.72
CA LEU A 83 -0.80 -8.52 14.82
C LEU A 83 -1.12 -7.27 15.67
N PRO A 84 -0.60 -6.09 15.29
CA PRO A 84 -1.06 -4.83 15.85
C PRO A 84 -2.57 -4.61 15.60
N GLU A 85 -3.30 -4.04 16.57
CA GLU A 85 -4.77 -3.86 16.51
C GLU A 85 -5.22 -2.99 15.31
N ASP A 86 -4.38 -2.07 14.89
CA ASP A 86 -4.57 -1.18 13.74
C ASP A 86 -4.42 -1.90 12.39
N ILE A 87 -3.73 -3.06 12.37
CA ILE A 87 -3.61 -3.92 11.19
C ILE A 87 -4.70 -5.01 11.17
N GLU A 88 -5.28 -5.35 12.31
CA GLU A 88 -6.37 -6.34 12.38
C GLU A 88 -7.68 -5.86 11.70
N ASN A 89 -7.88 -4.54 11.60
CA ASN A 89 -9.10 -3.94 11.04
C ASN A 89 -8.85 -3.27 9.68
N ILE A 90 -8.49 -4.08 8.68
CA ILE A 90 -8.30 -3.62 7.31
C ILE A 90 -9.60 -3.03 6.74
N GLN A 91 -9.54 -1.79 6.28
CA GLN A 91 -10.67 -1.03 5.72
C GLN A 91 -10.66 -1.14 4.19
N ILE A 92 -11.41 -2.10 3.64
CA ILE A 92 -11.45 -2.39 2.19
C ILE A 92 -11.87 -1.17 1.36
N ASP A 93 -12.78 -0.35 1.87
CA ASP A 93 -13.23 0.90 1.23
C ASP A 93 -12.10 1.90 0.99
N LYS A 94 -11.08 1.92 1.87
CA LYS A 94 -9.89 2.76 1.70
C LYS A 94 -8.92 2.20 0.66
N ILE A 95 -8.85 0.87 0.53
CA ILE A 95 -8.06 0.20 -0.51
C ILE A 95 -8.69 0.44 -1.89
N ASP A 96 -10.02 0.33 -2.00
CA ASP A 96 -10.75 0.68 -3.21
C ASP A 96 -10.51 2.15 -3.61
N SER A 97 -10.60 3.05 -2.63
CA SER A 97 -10.32 4.48 -2.82
C SER A 97 -8.89 4.72 -3.32
N PHE A 98 -7.91 3.94 -2.86
CA PHE A 98 -6.53 4.03 -3.34
C PHE A 98 -6.44 3.73 -4.85
N PHE A 99 -7.05 2.64 -5.31
CA PHE A 99 -7.05 2.30 -6.73
C PHE A 99 -7.84 3.30 -7.57
N GLY A 100 -8.88 3.91 -7.00
CA GLY A 100 -9.57 5.05 -7.60
C GLY A 100 -8.69 6.27 -7.86
N TYR A 101 -7.60 6.47 -7.10
CA TYR A 101 -6.63 7.54 -7.38
C TYR A 101 -5.62 7.15 -8.46
N LEU A 102 -5.32 5.87 -8.60
CA LEU A 102 -4.24 5.41 -9.48
C LEU A 102 -4.66 5.30 -10.93
N THR A 103 -5.90 4.94 -11.25
CA THR A 103 -6.23 4.50 -12.61
C THR A 103 -7.63 4.91 -13.06
N GLU A 104 -7.74 5.22 -14.37
CA GLU A 104 -9.02 5.25 -15.09
C GLU A 104 -9.30 3.93 -15.84
N PHE A 105 -8.24 3.17 -16.17
CA PHE A 105 -8.31 1.85 -16.81
C PHE A 105 -6.99 1.06 -16.60
N PRO A 106 -7.01 -0.17 -16.03
CA PRO A 106 -8.18 -0.94 -15.58
C PRO A 106 -8.92 -0.27 -14.43
N SER A 107 -10.17 -0.67 -14.18
CA SER A 107 -11.00 -0.06 -13.15
C SER A 107 -10.43 -0.28 -11.74
N ALA A 108 -10.83 0.56 -10.79
CA ALA A 108 -10.42 0.41 -9.39
C ALA A 108 -10.80 -0.97 -8.83
N GLU A 109 -11.99 -1.48 -9.19
CA GLU A 109 -12.47 -2.82 -8.83
C GLU A 109 -11.55 -3.92 -9.37
N GLU A 110 -11.13 -3.85 -10.64
CA GLU A 110 -10.20 -4.83 -11.23
C GLU A 110 -8.83 -4.81 -10.54
N CYS A 111 -8.37 -3.62 -10.14
CA CYS A 111 -7.11 -3.48 -9.41
C CYS A 111 -7.20 -4.01 -7.99
N LEU A 112 -8.32 -3.75 -7.30
CA LEU A 112 -8.61 -4.28 -5.98
C LEU A 112 -8.66 -5.81 -6.01
N ASP A 113 -9.39 -6.39 -6.97
CA ASP A 113 -9.49 -7.84 -7.15
C ASP A 113 -8.12 -8.49 -7.37
N HIS A 114 -7.27 -7.87 -8.20
CA HIS A 114 -5.91 -8.35 -8.41
C HIS A 114 -5.08 -8.25 -7.13
N PHE A 115 -5.12 -7.10 -6.45
CA PHE A 115 -4.39 -6.87 -5.21
C PHE A 115 -4.80 -7.87 -4.12
N CYS A 116 -6.10 -8.05 -3.88
CA CYS A 116 -6.64 -8.98 -2.88
C CYS A 116 -6.17 -10.42 -3.10
N ARG A 117 -6.08 -10.87 -4.37
CA ARG A 117 -5.54 -12.20 -4.70
C ARG A 117 -4.07 -12.34 -4.33
N GLU A 118 -3.30 -11.27 -4.48
CA GLU A 118 -1.88 -11.25 -4.16
C GLU A 118 -1.61 -11.05 -2.67
N VAL A 119 -2.45 -10.34 -1.93
CA VAL A 119 -2.31 -10.18 -0.46
C VAL A 119 -3.05 -11.24 0.36
N CYS A 120 -3.83 -12.12 -0.27
CA CYS A 120 -4.70 -13.11 0.40
C CYS A 120 -5.58 -12.48 1.48
N LEU A 121 -6.36 -11.46 1.10
CA LEU A 121 -7.51 -11.00 1.91
C LEU A 121 -8.63 -12.04 1.90
#